data_AF-U6RDX3-F1
#
_entry.id   AF-U6RDX3-F1
#
_cell.length_a   1.000
_cell.length_b   1.000
_cell.length_c   1.000
_cell.angle_alpha   90.00
_cell.angle_beta   90.00
_cell.angle_gamma   90.00
#
_symmetry.space_group_name_H-M   'P 1'
#
loop_
_entity.id
_entity.type
_entity.pdbx_description
1 polymer ?
#
loop_
_entity_poly.entity_id
_entity_poly.type
_entity_poly.pdbx_seq_one_letter_code
_entity_poly.pdbx_strand_id
1 'polypeptide(L)'
;MQKINFSLLQPHTVKLYNLECKEYEVQDVPARSLLVGSRFDLFAKLYYIRHRQTDNVMAREVYNQHIKAFNPDLKEPGREDKNGYDDFIDAFDALIDDLTVNGFDPDKSLIPIDENGIILDGAHRLCALAFADKQVRIVKFKQVTSNGRFDYEYFLKRGLSRKTADIIAGEMVLWLPNVLIACLWPRMGGMEAKKETLEMITRQYPLCYVKAISTSLESFVHFIAKVYEQQSWVGNEANQYAGARDKALNCFASNKQIVFALFEADSLAEIIAFKEKVRQRFQSEKHSIHITDNAGESREIAKVIFDAEELEKWNQPSNSFIVHLCETLNEKVFYFKNVTFINWKVAVAKVLNKIRK
;
A
#
# COMPACT_ATOMS: atom_id res chain seq x y z
N MET A 1 -6.49 32.29 24.35
CA MET A 1 -6.21 31.64 23.06
C MET A 1 -5.94 32.73 22.04
N GLN A 2 -4.80 32.66 21.34
CA GLN A 2 -4.56 33.53 20.19
C GLN A 2 -5.61 33.19 19.14
N LYS A 3 -6.41 34.19 18.72
CA LYS A 3 -7.35 33.99 17.61
C LYS A 3 -6.53 33.90 16.32
N ILE A 4 -6.64 32.80 15.58
CA ILE A 4 -6.08 32.74 14.22
C ILE A 4 -6.86 33.70 13.31
N ASN A 5 -6.18 34.19 12.27
CA ASN A 5 -6.86 34.84 11.16
C ASN A 5 -7.40 33.75 10.20
N PHE A 6 -8.72 33.56 10.18
CA PHE A 6 -9.37 32.57 9.31
C PHE A 6 -9.19 32.86 7.81
N SER A 7 -8.77 34.08 7.41
CA SER A 7 -8.42 34.37 6.02
C SER A 7 -7.15 33.65 5.54
N LEU A 8 -6.37 33.05 6.45
CA LEU A 8 -5.20 32.22 6.13
C LEU A 8 -5.58 30.78 5.78
N LEU A 9 -6.87 30.43 5.92
CA LEU A 9 -7.47 29.16 5.51
C LEU A 9 -8.32 29.37 4.25
N GLN A 10 -8.54 28.30 3.49
CA GLN A 10 -9.41 28.38 2.31
C GLN A 10 -10.88 28.59 2.72
N PRO A 11 -11.58 29.61 2.17
CA PRO A 11 -12.96 29.93 2.57
C PRO A 11 -13.94 28.76 2.43
N HIS A 12 -13.76 27.94 1.39
CA HIS A 12 -14.60 26.76 1.17
C HIS A 12 -14.42 25.73 2.30
N THR A 13 -13.20 25.50 2.79
CA THR A 13 -12.90 24.57 3.89
C THR A 13 -13.48 25.09 5.21
N VAL A 14 -13.31 26.39 5.48
CA VAL A 14 -13.87 27.06 6.66
C VAL A 14 -15.38 26.87 6.72
N LYS A 15 -16.07 27.11 5.60
CA LYS A 15 -17.52 26.94 5.48
C LYS A 15 -17.95 25.47 5.59
N LEU A 16 -17.27 24.57 4.89
CA LEU A 16 -17.62 23.14 4.84
C LEU A 16 -17.62 22.49 6.23
N TYR A 17 -16.65 22.86 7.08
CA TYR A 17 -16.48 22.29 8.42
C TYR A 17 -16.95 23.21 9.55
N ASN A 18 -17.51 24.38 9.22
CA ASN A 18 -17.94 25.40 10.16
C ASN A 18 -16.85 25.79 11.18
N LEU A 19 -15.61 25.97 10.69
CA LEU A 19 -14.40 26.06 11.52
C LEU A 19 -14.38 27.26 12.47
N GLU A 20 -15.06 28.36 12.13
CA GLU A 20 -15.13 29.57 12.97
C GLU A 20 -15.84 29.33 14.31
N CYS A 21 -16.69 28.30 14.38
CA CYS A 21 -17.42 27.92 15.59
C CYS A 21 -16.73 26.80 16.38
N LYS A 22 -15.53 26.39 15.99
CA LYS A 22 -14.83 25.23 16.56
C LYS A 22 -13.68 25.66 17.46
N GLU A 23 -13.45 24.91 18.52
CA GLU A 23 -12.23 25.03 19.31
C GLU A 23 -11.05 24.47 18.51
N TYR A 24 -9.87 25.05 18.71
CA TYR A 24 -8.66 24.61 18.02
C TYR A 24 -7.39 24.83 18.83
N GLU A 25 -6.34 24.12 18.40
CA GLU A 25 -4.97 24.25 18.87
C GLU A 25 -4.04 24.55 17.70
N VAL A 26 -3.04 25.39 17.93
CA VAL A 26 -2.08 25.83 16.91
C VAL A 26 -0.70 25.32 17.31
N GLN A 27 -0.01 24.65 16.39
CA GLN A 27 1.31 24.09 16.65
C GLN A 27 2.14 23.97 15.37
N ASP A 28 3.46 23.98 15.51
CA ASP A 28 4.40 23.60 14.45
C ASP A 28 4.74 22.13 14.57
N VAL A 29 4.65 21.40 13.45
CA VAL A 29 4.98 19.97 13.38
C VAL A 29 5.80 19.65 12.12
N PRO A 30 6.57 18.55 12.10
CA PRO A 30 7.16 18.07 10.86
C PRO A 30 6.08 17.78 9.82
N ALA A 31 6.21 18.30 8.60
CA ALA A 31 5.22 18.04 7.56
C ALA A 31 5.06 16.53 7.29
N ARG A 32 6.16 15.76 7.39
CA ARG A 32 6.14 14.29 7.25
C ARG A 32 5.26 13.60 8.31
N SER A 33 5.08 14.18 9.50
CA SER A 33 4.26 13.56 10.55
C SER A 33 2.76 13.64 10.29
N LEU A 34 2.34 14.33 9.23
CA LEU A 34 0.94 14.45 8.81
C LEU A 34 0.61 13.56 7.60
N LEU A 35 1.59 12.82 7.08
CA LEU A 35 1.34 11.83 6.03
C LEU A 35 0.67 10.61 6.65
N VAL A 36 -0.42 10.16 6.03
CA VAL A 36 -1.21 8.99 6.47
C VAL A 36 -1.73 8.24 5.25
N GLY A 37 -1.87 6.92 5.35
CA GLY A 37 -2.27 6.05 4.23
C GLY A 37 -3.70 6.28 3.78
N SER A 38 -4.57 6.76 4.67
CA SER A 38 -5.95 7.18 4.35
C SER A 38 -6.03 8.39 3.40
N ARG A 39 -4.92 9.10 3.21
CA ARG A 39 -4.75 10.22 2.27
C ARG A 39 -3.88 9.80 1.09
N PHE A 40 -4.39 8.83 0.32
CA PHE A 40 -3.74 8.24 -0.85
C PHE A 40 -3.29 9.28 -1.88
N ASP A 41 -4.03 10.38 -1.98
CA ASP A 41 -3.76 11.52 -2.87
C ASP A 41 -2.44 12.25 -2.58
N LEU A 42 -1.92 12.17 -1.36
CA LEU A 42 -0.64 12.78 -0.97
C LEU A 42 0.52 12.08 -1.67
N PHE A 43 0.45 10.75 -1.78
CA PHE A 43 1.52 9.96 -2.38
C PHE A 43 1.58 10.12 -3.90
N ALA A 44 0.47 10.45 -4.57
CA ALA A 44 0.51 10.86 -5.98
C ALA A 44 1.27 12.18 -6.18
N LYS A 45 1.10 13.14 -5.25
CA LYS A 45 1.81 14.42 -5.26
C LYS A 45 3.28 14.25 -4.90
N LEU A 46 3.60 13.43 -3.90
CA LEU A 46 4.99 13.11 -3.54
C LEU A 46 5.72 12.38 -4.67
N TYR A 47 5.05 11.45 -5.36
CA TYR A 47 5.61 10.81 -6.55
C TYR A 47 5.95 11.85 -7.62
N TYR A 48 5.03 12.78 -7.90
CA TYR A 48 5.30 13.87 -8.83
C TYR A 48 6.54 14.69 -8.43
N ILE A 49 6.60 15.16 -7.17
CA ILE A 49 7.72 15.97 -6.68
C ILE A 49 9.05 15.22 -6.83
N ARG A 50 9.09 13.92 -6.47
CA ARG A 50 10.30 13.10 -6.51
C ARG A 50 10.81 12.85 -7.92
N HIS A 51 9.92 12.77 -8.91
CA HIS A 51 10.26 12.35 -10.28
C HIS A 51 10.15 13.46 -11.33
N ARG A 52 9.65 14.66 -10.99
CA ARG A 52 9.48 15.76 -11.98
C ARG A 52 10.74 16.12 -12.74
N GLN A 53 11.94 15.87 -12.17
CA GLN A 53 13.23 16.14 -12.83
C GLN A 53 13.87 14.92 -13.50
N THR A 54 13.57 13.69 -13.03
CA THR A 54 14.24 12.47 -13.50
C THR A 54 13.40 11.63 -14.47
N ASP A 55 12.08 11.64 -14.30
CA ASP A 55 11.11 10.96 -15.16
C ASP A 55 9.84 11.81 -15.24
N ASN A 56 9.98 12.97 -15.89
CA ASN A 56 8.91 13.96 -15.97
C ASN A 56 7.65 13.41 -16.68
N VAL A 57 7.83 12.52 -17.66
CA VAL A 57 6.72 11.93 -18.42
C VAL A 57 5.85 11.07 -17.50
N MET A 58 6.45 10.14 -16.76
CA MET A 58 5.70 9.31 -15.81
C MET A 58 5.16 10.14 -14.64
N ALA A 59 5.93 11.11 -14.14
CA ALA A 59 5.50 12.00 -13.06
C ALA A 59 4.22 12.76 -13.44
N ARG A 60 4.19 13.40 -14.62
CA ARG A 60 3.01 14.12 -15.14
C ARG A 60 1.84 13.17 -15.37
N GLU A 61 2.08 11.97 -15.89
CA GLU A 61 1.02 10.98 -16.12
C GLU A 61 0.33 10.56 -14.81
N VAL A 62 1.11 10.21 -13.78
CA VAL A 62 0.57 9.86 -12.46
C VAL A 62 -0.18 11.03 -11.85
N TYR A 63 0.41 12.24 -11.89
CA TYR A 63 -0.23 13.44 -11.35
C TYR A 63 -1.56 13.76 -12.07
N ASN A 64 -1.57 13.74 -13.40
CA ASN A 64 -2.76 14.07 -14.19
C ASN A 64 -3.89 13.05 -13.98
N GLN A 65 -3.58 11.76 -13.96
CA GLN A 65 -4.60 10.74 -13.65
C GLN A 65 -5.18 10.93 -12.23
N HIS A 66 -4.35 11.26 -11.24
CA HIS A 66 -4.84 11.53 -9.88
C HIS A 66 -5.71 12.80 -9.83
N ILE A 67 -5.31 13.90 -10.49
CA ILE A 67 -6.10 15.14 -10.53
C ILE A 67 -7.42 14.90 -11.24
N LYS A 68 -7.42 14.18 -12.37
CA LYS A 68 -8.64 13.82 -13.09
C LYS A 68 -9.61 13.02 -12.22
N ALA A 69 -9.11 12.05 -11.46
CA ALA A 69 -9.92 11.27 -10.54
C ALA A 69 -10.34 12.08 -9.29
N PHE A 70 -9.59 13.11 -8.91
CA PHE A 70 -9.93 13.98 -7.80
C PHE A 70 -11.00 15.02 -8.17
N ASN A 71 -10.85 15.62 -9.36
CA ASN A 71 -11.63 16.72 -9.89
C ASN A 71 -11.92 16.49 -11.39
N PRO A 72 -12.93 15.65 -11.72
CA PRO A 72 -13.20 15.24 -13.10
C PRO A 72 -13.66 16.39 -14.01
N ASP A 73 -14.24 17.45 -13.43
CA ASP A 73 -14.69 18.63 -14.17
C ASP A 73 -13.57 19.66 -14.36
N LEU A 74 -12.37 19.42 -13.80
CA LEU A 74 -11.23 20.34 -13.73
C LEU A 74 -11.53 21.73 -13.12
N LYS A 75 -12.72 21.92 -12.57
CA LYS A 75 -13.14 23.15 -11.89
C LYS A 75 -12.74 23.06 -10.42
N GLU A 76 -11.67 23.73 -10.01
CA GLU A 76 -11.39 23.90 -8.58
C GLU A 76 -12.45 24.83 -7.96
N PRO A 77 -13.17 24.42 -6.89
CA PRO A 77 -14.04 25.34 -6.16
C PRO A 77 -13.23 26.54 -5.63
N GLY A 78 -13.44 27.71 -6.23
CA GLY A 78 -12.73 28.95 -5.86
C GLY A 78 -11.58 29.37 -6.77
N ARG A 79 -11.31 28.68 -7.89
CA ARG A 79 -10.35 29.10 -8.92
C ARG A 79 -10.94 28.99 -10.33
N GLU A 80 -11.38 30.13 -10.88
CA GLU A 80 -11.94 30.24 -12.23
C GLU A 80 -10.86 30.40 -13.33
N ASP A 81 -9.57 30.43 -12.96
CA ASP A 81 -8.43 30.77 -13.82
C ASP A 81 -7.68 29.57 -14.42
N LYS A 82 -7.94 28.35 -13.97
CA LYS A 82 -7.25 27.13 -14.46
C LYS A 82 -8.11 26.40 -15.47
N ASN A 83 -7.66 26.32 -16.72
CA ASN A 83 -8.40 25.69 -17.81
C ASN A 83 -7.75 24.40 -18.34
N GLY A 84 -6.56 24.02 -17.86
CA GLY A 84 -5.89 22.79 -18.25
C GLY A 84 -5.00 22.17 -17.18
N TYR A 85 -4.62 20.89 -17.36
CA TYR A 85 -3.72 20.17 -16.45
C TYR A 85 -2.35 20.86 -16.28
N ASP A 86 -1.89 21.55 -17.32
CA ASP A 86 -0.62 22.27 -17.29
C ASP A 86 -0.64 23.43 -16.28
N ASP A 87 -1.75 24.17 -16.16
CA ASP A 87 -1.90 25.24 -15.15
C ASP A 87 -1.81 24.68 -13.72
N PHE A 88 -2.35 23.47 -13.49
CA PHE A 88 -2.23 22.79 -12.20
C PHE A 88 -0.80 22.36 -11.91
N ILE A 89 -0.05 21.95 -12.93
CA ILE A 89 1.34 21.55 -12.82
C ILE A 89 2.22 22.77 -12.56
N ASP A 90 2.09 23.83 -13.35
CA ASP A 90 2.90 25.04 -13.22
C ASP A 90 2.71 25.70 -11.85
N ALA A 91 1.46 25.77 -11.37
CA ALA A 91 1.16 26.25 -10.02
C ALA A 91 1.76 25.34 -8.93
N PHE A 92 1.83 24.03 -9.16
CA PHE A 92 2.43 23.12 -8.20
C PHE A 92 3.95 23.21 -8.22
N ASP A 93 4.57 23.31 -9.40
CA ASP A 93 6.01 23.51 -9.58
C ASP A 93 6.49 24.77 -8.88
N ALA A 94 5.81 25.90 -9.11
CA ALA A 94 6.12 27.16 -8.42
C ALA A 94 6.01 27.03 -6.90
N LEU A 95 5.00 26.31 -6.40
CA LEU A 95 4.82 26.06 -4.97
C LEU A 95 5.93 25.16 -4.40
N ILE A 96 6.32 24.12 -5.12
CA ILE A 96 7.42 23.22 -4.73
C ILE A 96 8.72 24.02 -4.63
N ASP A 97 9.03 24.82 -5.64
CA ASP A 97 10.27 25.59 -5.71
C ASP A 97 10.33 26.64 -4.58
N ASP A 98 9.23 27.37 -4.35
CA ASP A 98 9.12 28.34 -3.25
C ASP A 98 9.28 27.68 -1.87
N LEU A 99 8.49 26.65 -1.57
CA LEU A 99 8.51 26.02 -0.24
C LEU A 99 9.81 25.26 0.02
N THR A 100 10.46 24.73 -1.02
CA THR A 100 11.77 24.09 -0.91
C THR A 100 12.86 25.10 -0.51
N VAL A 101 12.81 26.33 -1.02
CA VAL A 101 13.77 27.38 -0.67
C VAL A 101 13.37 28.08 0.62
N ASN A 102 12.18 28.68 0.67
CA ASN A 102 11.76 29.62 1.71
C ASN A 102 11.12 28.93 2.92
N GLY A 103 10.56 27.72 2.75
CA GLY A 103 9.84 27.02 3.80
C GLY A 103 8.43 27.55 4.03
N PHE A 104 7.80 27.14 5.13
CA PHE A 104 6.42 27.53 5.42
C PHE A 104 6.35 28.90 6.09
N ASP A 105 5.47 29.76 5.59
CA ASP A 105 5.21 31.09 6.13
C ASP A 105 3.82 31.11 6.82
N PRO A 106 3.78 31.07 8.17
CA PRO A 106 2.53 31.02 8.93
C PRO A 106 1.72 32.31 8.87
N ASP A 107 2.30 33.41 8.40
CA ASP A 107 1.60 34.69 8.21
C ASP A 107 0.87 34.74 6.86
N LYS A 108 1.19 33.83 5.93
CA LYS A 108 0.53 33.69 4.61
C LYS A 108 -0.47 32.55 4.54
N SER A 109 -0.25 31.46 5.28
CA SER A 109 -1.12 30.28 5.21
C SER A 109 -1.07 29.47 6.49
N LEU A 110 -2.10 28.67 6.72
CA LEU A 110 -2.17 27.65 7.76
C LEU A 110 -2.68 26.33 7.15
N ILE A 111 -2.30 25.19 7.72
CA ILE A 111 -2.88 23.89 7.34
C ILE A 111 -3.94 23.47 8.38
N PRO A 112 -5.24 23.44 8.02
CA PRO A 112 -6.26 22.95 8.92
C PRO A 112 -6.23 21.43 8.96
N ILE A 113 -6.24 20.86 10.17
CA ILE A 113 -6.34 19.42 10.39
C ILE A 113 -7.53 19.10 11.29
N ASP A 114 -8.03 17.89 11.14
CA ASP A 114 -9.09 17.34 11.97
C ASP A 114 -8.56 16.87 13.34
N GLU A 115 -9.45 16.43 14.21
CA GLU A 115 -9.07 16.01 15.58
C GLU A 115 -8.16 14.77 15.61
N ASN A 116 -8.16 13.98 14.53
CA ASN A 116 -7.37 12.76 14.35
C ASN A 116 -6.03 13.02 13.64
N GLY A 117 -5.72 14.26 13.26
CA GLY A 117 -4.47 14.58 12.56
C GLY A 117 -4.56 14.55 11.04
N ILE A 118 -5.74 14.31 10.46
CA ILE A 118 -5.92 14.25 9.01
C ILE A 118 -6.11 15.68 8.47
N ILE A 119 -5.34 16.06 7.46
CA ILE A 119 -5.49 17.39 6.86
C ILE A 119 -6.86 17.56 6.21
N LEU A 120 -7.49 18.71 6.44
CA LEU A 120 -8.76 19.11 5.83
C LEU A 120 -8.55 19.82 4.49
N ASP A 121 -7.41 20.48 4.33
CA ASP A 121 -6.96 21.18 3.12
C ASP A 121 -5.42 21.34 3.14
N GLY A 122 -4.82 21.80 2.04
CA GLY A 122 -3.39 22.12 1.95
C GLY A 122 -2.51 20.96 1.49
N ALA A 123 -3.07 19.98 0.77
CA ALA A 123 -2.35 18.78 0.33
C ALA A 123 -1.05 19.07 -0.45
N HIS A 124 -1.09 20.00 -1.41
CA HIS A 124 0.10 20.37 -2.18
C HIS A 124 1.18 21.05 -1.32
N ARG A 125 0.78 21.98 -0.42
CA ARG A 125 1.69 22.63 0.53
C ARG A 125 2.34 21.60 1.45
N LEU A 126 1.54 20.68 1.98
CA LEU A 126 2.03 19.60 2.84
C LEU A 126 3.06 18.74 2.11
N CYS A 127 2.76 18.29 0.89
CA CYS A 127 3.65 17.39 0.16
C CYS A 127 4.99 18.07 -0.19
N ALA A 128 4.97 19.33 -0.60
CA ALA A 128 6.19 20.09 -0.88
C ALA A 128 7.09 20.22 0.36
N LEU A 129 6.50 20.56 1.52
CA LEU A 129 7.24 20.66 2.79
C LEU A 129 7.70 19.30 3.30
N ALA A 130 6.89 18.25 3.16
CA ALA A 130 7.25 16.89 3.54
C ALA A 130 8.43 16.38 2.70
N PHE A 131 8.44 16.70 1.40
CA PHE A 131 9.57 16.37 0.53
C PHE A 131 10.84 17.11 0.95
N ALA A 132 10.73 18.42 1.22
CA ALA A 132 11.84 19.28 1.66
C ALA A 132 12.27 19.07 3.13
N ASP A 133 11.65 18.13 3.86
CA ASP A 133 11.89 17.85 5.28
C ASP A 133 11.72 19.07 6.20
N LYS A 134 10.66 19.84 5.97
CA LYS A 134 10.37 21.09 6.69
C LYS A 134 9.19 20.96 7.65
N GLN A 135 9.14 21.90 8.60
CA GLN A 135 8.00 22.09 9.51
C GLN A 135 6.84 22.79 8.80
N VAL A 136 5.64 22.64 9.36
CA VAL A 136 4.42 23.36 8.95
C VAL A 136 3.60 23.77 10.18
N ARG A 137 2.98 24.95 10.10
CA ARG A 137 2.04 25.43 11.12
C ARG A 137 0.65 24.88 10.83
N ILE A 138 0.14 24.08 11.77
CA ILE A 138 -1.20 23.50 11.69
C ILE A 138 -2.18 24.20 12.62
N VAL A 139 -3.45 24.09 12.28
CA VAL A 139 -4.58 24.39 13.17
C VAL A 139 -5.38 23.12 13.35
N LYS A 140 -5.30 22.52 14.53
CA LYS A 140 -6.02 21.31 14.90
C LYS A 140 -7.38 21.64 15.47
N PHE A 141 -8.44 21.33 14.75
CA PHE A 141 -9.81 21.60 15.18
C PHE A 141 -10.38 20.43 15.98
N LYS A 142 -10.93 20.72 17.17
CA LYS A 142 -11.57 19.72 18.03
C LYS A 142 -12.98 19.41 17.52
N GLN A 143 -13.43 18.16 17.66
CA GLN A 143 -14.77 17.74 17.22
C GLN A 143 -15.04 18.07 15.74
N VAL A 144 -13.98 17.97 14.94
CA VAL A 144 -14.02 18.04 13.48
C VAL A 144 -13.35 16.78 13.00
N THR A 145 -14.04 16.05 12.12
CA THR A 145 -13.51 14.88 11.44
C THR A 145 -13.56 15.16 9.94
N SER A 146 -12.53 14.77 9.20
CA SER A 146 -12.56 14.89 7.74
C SER A 146 -13.75 14.13 7.15
N ASN A 147 -14.55 14.83 6.35
CA ASN A 147 -15.65 14.21 5.59
C ASN A 147 -15.13 13.50 4.32
N GLY A 148 -13.94 13.91 3.84
CA GLY A 148 -13.32 13.38 2.64
C GLY A 148 -12.58 12.07 2.91
N ARG A 149 -13.00 10.99 2.23
CA ARG A 149 -12.23 9.75 2.11
C ARG A 149 -11.45 9.78 0.81
N PHE A 150 -10.21 10.25 0.84
CA PHE A 150 -9.31 10.27 -0.31
C PHE A 150 -8.40 9.04 -0.31
N ASP A 151 -9.01 7.87 -0.07
CA ASP A 151 -8.34 6.57 -0.07
C ASP A 151 -8.18 6.02 -1.50
N TYR A 152 -7.47 4.91 -1.66
CA TYR A 152 -7.25 4.30 -2.97
C TYR A 152 -8.56 3.88 -3.65
N GLU A 153 -9.58 3.45 -2.91
CA GLU A 153 -10.86 3.03 -3.49
C GLU A 153 -11.61 4.22 -4.09
N TYR A 154 -11.58 5.37 -3.43
CA TYR A 154 -12.13 6.64 -3.94
C TYR A 154 -11.59 6.93 -5.33
N PHE A 155 -10.27 6.82 -5.52
CA PHE A 155 -9.62 7.12 -6.79
C PHE A 155 -9.89 6.08 -7.86
N LEU A 156 -9.84 4.79 -7.51
CA LEU A 156 -10.15 3.71 -8.45
C LEU A 156 -11.60 3.80 -8.96
N LYS A 157 -12.56 4.08 -8.07
CA LYS A 157 -13.98 4.29 -8.43
C LYS A 157 -14.19 5.49 -9.35
N ARG A 158 -13.25 6.45 -9.35
CA ARG A 158 -13.25 7.65 -10.21
C ARG A 158 -12.31 7.55 -11.41
N GLY A 159 -11.86 6.34 -11.76
CA GLY A 159 -11.15 6.09 -13.01
C GLY A 159 -9.63 6.19 -12.95
N LEU A 160 -9.03 6.27 -11.76
CA LEU A 160 -7.59 6.07 -11.61
C LEU A 160 -7.23 4.64 -12.07
N SER A 161 -6.26 4.50 -12.97
CA SER A 161 -5.87 3.17 -13.45
C SER A 161 -5.20 2.35 -12.35
N ARG A 162 -5.31 1.01 -12.41
CA ARG A 162 -4.62 0.11 -11.48
C ARG A 162 -3.11 0.25 -11.55
N LYS A 163 -2.55 0.47 -12.75
CA LYS A 163 -1.13 0.72 -12.94
C LYS A 163 -0.67 1.96 -12.16
N THR A 164 -1.41 3.06 -12.26
CA THR A 164 -1.09 4.29 -11.53
C THR A 164 -1.32 4.15 -10.03
N ALA A 165 -2.36 3.43 -9.61
CA ALA A 165 -2.58 3.14 -8.20
C ALA A 165 -1.44 2.30 -7.58
N ASP A 166 -0.89 1.34 -8.33
CA ASP A 166 0.29 0.58 -7.90
C ASP A 166 1.52 1.48 -7.71
N ILE A 167 1.76 2.41 -8.64
CA ILE A 167 2.85 3.40 -8.51
C ILE A 167 2.67 4.26 -7.25
N ILE A 168 1.46 4.76 -6.99
CA ILE A 168 1.16 5.59 -5.81
C ILE A 168 1.31 4.76 -4.51
N ALA A 169 0.88 3.49 -4.52
CA ALA A 169 1.05 2.59 -3.38
C ALA A 169 2.53 2.28 -3.12
N GLY A 170 3.33 2.11 -4.18
CA GLY A 170 4.79 1.98 -4.06
C GLY A 170 5.44 3.21 -3.47
N GLU A 171 5.03 4.41 -3.89
CA GLU A 171 5.50 5.67 -3.32
C GLU A 171 5.16 5.76 -1.82
N MET A 172 3.94 5.42 -1.43
CA MET A 172 3.48 5.46 -0.03
C MET A 172 4.39 4.69 0.94
N VAL A 173 4.86 3.50 0.54
CA VAL A 173 5.76 2.67 1.37
C VAL A 173 7.13 3.33 1.59
N LEU A 174 7.55 4.24 0.72
CA LEU A 174 8.79 5.01 0.93
C LEU A 174 8.65 6.03 2.05
N TRP A 175 7.46 6.65 2.16
CA TRP A 175 7.19 7.76 3.06
C TRP A 175 6.64 7.34 4.43
N LEU A 176 5.91 6.22 4.50
CA LEU A 176 5.29 5.74 5.73
C LEU A 176 6.05 4.54 6.31
N PRO A 177 6.89 4.72 7.36
CA PRO A 177 7.66 3.62 7.94
C PRO A 177 6.81 2.61 8.71
N ASN A 178 5.57 2.96 9.05
CA ASN A 178 4.61 2.11 9.76
C ASN A 178 3.63 1.39 8.80
N VAL A 179 3.77 1.54 7.48
CA VAL A 179 2.99 0.74 6.52
C VAL A 179 3.64 -0.62 6.35
N LEU A 180 2.90 -1.67 6.72
CA LEU A 180 3.29 -3.07 6.56
C LEU A 180 2.52 -3.72 5.40
N ILE A 181 3.10 -4.79 4.85
CA ILE A 181 2.48 -5.55 3.75
C ILE A 181 2.13 -6.94 4.26
N ALA A 182 0.83 -7.23 4.33
CA ALA A 182 0.32 -8.60 4.47
C ALA A 182 0.24 -9.26 3.10
N CYS A 183 0.93 -10.38 2.94
CA CYS A 183 0.82 -11.26 1.79
C CYS A 183 -0.03 -12.47 2.16
N LEU A 184 -1.25 -12.49 1.64
CA LEU A 184 -2.21 -13.58 1.80
C LEU A 184 -1.94 -14.64 0.73
N TRP A 185 -1.36 -15.76 1.15
CA TRP A 185 -0.92 -16.82 0.26
C TRP A 185 -2.08 -17.60 -0.35
N PRO A 186 -1.88 -18.24 -1.52
CA PRO A 186 -2.90 -19.07 -2.14
C PRO A 186 -3.49 -20.12 -1.17
N ARG A 187 -2.66 -20.73 -0.30
CA ARG A 187 -3.11 -21.74 0.68
C ARG A 187 -4.09 -21.21 1.72
N MET A 188 -4.18 -19.90 1.95
CA MET A 188 -5.21 -19.33 2.84
C MET A 188 -6.63 -19.72 2.39
N GLY A 189 -6.83 -19.89 1.08
CA GLY A 189 -8.11 -20.24 0.50
C GLY A 189 -8.55 -19.28 -0.60
N GLY A 190 -9.81 -19.44 -1.02
CA GLY A 190 -10.41 -18.61 -2.06
C GLY A 190 -10.75 -17.19 -1.59
N MET A 191 -11.57 -16.51 -2.39
CA MET A 191 -11.94 -15.10 -2.17
C MET A 191 -12.58 -14.85 -0.80
N GLU A 192 -13.39 -15.76 -0.29
CA GLU A 192 -14.07 -15.63 1.02
C GLU A 192 -13.08 -15.54 2.18
N ALA A 193 -12.11 -16.45 2.24
CA ALA A 193 -11.08 -16.46 3.29
C ALA A 193 -10.20 -15.19 3.25
N LYS A 194 -9.89 -14.72 2.04
CA LYS A 194 -9.11 -13.49 1.84
C LYS A 194 -9.91 -12.26 2.24
N LYS A 195 -11.19 -12.19 1.87
CA LYS A 195 -12.11 -11.12 2.27
C LYS A 195 -12.26 -11.07 3.79
N GLU A 196 -12.46 -12.22 4.43
CA GLU A 196 -12.52 -12.30 5.89
C GLU A 196 -11.23 -11.77 6.54
N THR A 197 -10.07 -12.11 5.99
CA THR A 197 -8.79 -11.60 6.50
C THR A 197 -8.65 -10.10 6.29
N LEU A 198 -9.06 -9.57 5.13
CA LEU A 198 -9.08 -8.11 4.89
C LEU A 198 -10.01 -7.40 5.87
N GLU A 199 -11.18 -7.97 6.17
CA GLU A 199 -12.09 -7.42 7.20
C GLU A 199 -11.45 -7.47 8.60
N MET A 200 -10.70 -8.53 8.93
CA MET A 200 -9.94 -8.60 10.17
C MET A 200 -8.87 -7.51 10.25
N ILE A 201 -8.17 -7.23 9.15
CA ILE A 201 -7.18 -6.14 9.06
C ILE A 201 -7.90 -4.80 9.27
N THR A 202 -8.92 -4.48 8.48
CA THR A 202 -9.62 -3.18 8.52
C THR A 202 -10.28 -2.89 9.87
N ARG A 203 -10.67 -3.92 10.64
CA ARG A 203 -11.21 -3.74 12.00
C ARG A 203 -10.17 -3.30 13.02
N GLN A 204 -8.90 -3.60 12.78
CA GLN A 204 -7.82 -3.35 13.75
C GLN A 204 -6.83 -2.28 13.26
N TYR A 205 -6.66 -2.15 11.96
CA TYR A 205 -5.65 -1.30 11.33
C TYR A 205 -6.25 -0.50 10.17
N PRO A 206 -5.79 0.74 9.94
CA PRO A 206 -6.11 1.48 8.72
C PRO A 206 -5.59 0.75 7.48
N LEU A 207 -6.49 0.33 6.60
CA LEU A 207 -6.15 -0.30 5.33
C LEU A 207 -5.83 0.78 4.28
N CYS A 208 -4.66 0.70 3.66
CA CYS A 208 -4.15 1.72 2.74
C CYS A 208 -4.28 1.33 1.26
N TYR A 209 -4.05 0.05 0.91
CA TYR A 209 -4.12 -0.44 -0.47
C TYR A 209 -4.28 -1.95 -0.54
N VAL A 210 -4.99 -2.44 -1.57
CA VAL A 210 -5.12 -3.88 -1.84
C VAL A 210 -4.83 -4.18 -3.31
N LYS A 211 -3.96 -5.17 -3.53
CA LYS A 211 -3.60 -5.71 -4.85
C LYS A 211 -3.75 -7.22 -4.87
N ALA A 212 -4.27 -7.77 -5.96
CA ALA A 212 -4.31 -9.21 -6.20
C ALA A 212 -3.44 -9.55 -7.42
N ILE A 213 -2.63 -10.59 -7.30
CA ILE A 213 -1.81 -11.12 -8.41
C ILE A 213 -2.11 -12.61 -8.55
N SER A 214 -2.37 -13.04 -9.78
CA SER A 214 -2.41 -14.47 -10.14
C SER A 214 -1.03 -14.90 -10.63
N THR A 215 -0.57 -16.08 -10.22
CA THR A 215 0.78 -16.58 -10.51
C THR A 215 0.77 -18.10 -10.77
N SER A 216 1.74 -18.60 -11.53
CA SER A 216 2.05 -20.04 -11.58
C SER A 216 2.80 -20.47 -10.32
N LEU A 217 2.96 -21.79 -10.13
CA LEU A 217 3.80 -22.31 -9.04
C LEU A 217 5.26 -21.88 -9.23
N GLU A 218 5.82 -21.96 -10.44
CA GLU A 218 7.21 -21.58 -10.70
C GLU A 218 7.46 -20.09 -10.43
N SER A 219 6.57 -19.23 -10.94
CA SER A 219 6.63 -17.79 -10.64
C SER A 219 6.49 -17.52 -9.15
N PHE A 220 5.68 -18.30 -8.43
CA PHE A 220 5.56 -18.20 -6.97
C PHE A 220 6.82 -18.64 -6.23
N VAL A 221 7.54 -19.65 -6.72
CA VAL A 221 8.86 -20.05 -6.16
C VAL A 221 9.85 -18.89 -6.27
N HIS A 222 9.93 -18.24 -7.44
CA HIS A 222 10.79 -17.07 -7.63
C HIS A 222 10.38 -15.90 -6.73
N PHE A 223 9.07 -15.67 -6.59
CA PHE A 223 8.56 -14.66 -5.67
C PHE A 223 8.94 -14.94 -4.21
N ILE A 224 8.77 -16.18 -3.74
CA ILE A 224 9.18 -16.59 -2.39
C ILE A 224 10.69 -16.44 -2.22
N ALA A 225 11.49 -16.76 -3.23
CA ALA A 225 12.94 -16.54 -3.19
C ALA A 225 13.29 -15.05 -3.00
N LYS A 226 12.58 -14.14 -3.68
CA LYS A 226 12.75 -12.68 -3.48
C LYS A 226 12.31 -12.22 -2.09
N VAL A 227 11.12 -12.63 -1.63
CA VAL A 227 10.58 -12.23 -0.32
C VAL A 227 11.50 -12.64 0.84
N TYR A 228 12.14 -13.80 0.72
CA TYR A 228 12.99 -14.35 1.78
C TYR A 228 14.48 -14.30 1.43
N GLU A 229 14.91 -13.50 0.45
CA GLU A 229 16.27 -13.53 -0.12
C GLU A 229 17.38 -13.46 0.94
N GLN A 230 17.15 -12.71 2.02
CA GLN A 230 18.10 -12.53 3.12
C GLN A 230 18.15 -13.72 4.10
N GLN A 231 17.35 -14.77 3.88
CA GLN A 231 17.27 -15.93 4.75
C GLN A 231 18.12 -17.08 4.21
N SER A 232 18.99 -17.62 5.06
CA SER A 232 19.95 -18.68 4.68
C SER A 232 19.31 -19.96 4.14
N TRP A 233 18.04 -20.23 4.47
CA TRP A 233 17.33 -21.43 4.05
C TRP A 233 16.74 -21.37 2.64
N VAL A 234 16.69 -20.21 1.98
CA VAL A 234 16.05 -20.04 0.66
C VAL A 234 16.72 -20.87 -0.43
N GLY A 235 18.04 -21.01 -0.36
CA GLY A 235 18.85 -21.57 -1.46
C GLY A 235 19.26 -20.51 -2.47
N ASN A 236 19.86 -20.95 -3.57
CA ASN A 236 20.39 -20.09 -4.64
C ASN A 236 20.18 -20.77 -6.00
N GLU A 237 20.60 -20.10 -7.08
CA GLU A 237 20.46 -20.63 -8.44
C GLU A 237 21.12 -22.01 -8.62
N ALA A 238 22.27 -22.26 -7.96
CA ALA A 238 22.99 -23.53 -8.04
C ALA A 238 22.22 -24.70 -7.42
N ASN A 239 21.34 -24.47 -6.44
CA ASN A 239 20.43 -25.48 -5.90
C ASN A 239 18.96 -25.26 -6.30
N GLN A 240 18.72 -24.43 -7.33
CA GLN A 240 17.39 -24.10 -7.85
C GLN A 240 16.41 -23.60 -6.78
N TYR A 241 16.91 -22.82 -5.81
CA TYR A 241 16.12 -22.24 -4.73
C TYR A 241 15.32 -23.30 -3.94
N ALA A 242 15.94 -24.45 -3.63
CA ALA A 242 15.25 -25.61 -3.06
C ALA A 242 14.38 -25.29 -1.83
N GLY A 243 14.86 -24.46 -0.90
CA GLY A 243 14.08 -24.08 0.28
C GLY A 243 12.95 -23.09 -0.01
N ALA A 244 13.18 -22.15 -0.93
CA ALA A 244 12.12 -21.29 -1.46
C ALA A 244 11.02 -22.14 -2.11
N ARG A 245 11.42 -23.18 -2.86
CA ARG A 245 10.51 -24.13 -3.48
C ARG A 245 9.67 -24.84 -2.43
N ASP A 246 10.29 -25.45 -1.43
CA ASP A 246 9.59 -26.14 -0.34
C ASP A 246 8.61 -25.22 0.40
N LYS A 247 9.01 -23.96 0.65
CA LYS A 247 8.12 -22.96 1.23
C LYS A 247 6.94 -22.63 0.31
N ALA A 248 7.21 -22.38 -0.97
CA ALA A 248 6.20 -22.03 -1.97
C ALA A 248 5.17 -23.14 -2.10
N LEU A 249 5.60 -24.39 -2.17
CA LEU A 249 4.74 -25.57 -2.24
C LEU A 249 3.81 -25.70 -1.05
N ASN A 250 4.34 -25.38 0.14
CA ASN A 250 3.51 -25.33 1.32
C ASN A 250 2.60 -24.11 1.35
N CYS A 251 2.82 -23.05 0.59
CA CYS A 251 1.98 -21.85 0.57
C CYS A 251 1.05 -21.76 -0.67
N PHE A 252 1.26 -22.61 -1.67
CA PHE A 252 0.53 -22.59 -2.94
C PHE A 252 -0.80 -23.36 -2.86
N ALA A 253 -1.70 -23.08 -3.81
CA ALA A 253 -3.00 -23.73 -3.93
C ALA A 253 -3.59 -23.50 -5.34
N SER A 254 -4.60 -24.28 -5.70
CA SER A 254 -5.24 -24.26 -7.03
C SER A 254 -5.92 -22.94 -7.40
N ASN A 255 -6.20 -22.05 -6.45
CA ASN A 255 -6.71 -20.70 -6.73
C ASN A 255 -5.64 -19.77 -7.32
N LYS A 256 -4.35 -20.12 -7.19
CA LYS A 256 -3.19 -19.44 -7.82
C LYS A 256 -3.05 -17.94 -7.51
N GLN A 257 -3.77 -17.42 -6.53
CA GLN A 257 -3.87 -15.99 -6.28
C GLN A 257 -3.18 -15.61 -4.98
N ILE A 258 -2.38 -14.56 -5.02
CA ILE A 258 -1.85 -13.86 -3.86
C ILE A 258 -2.62 -12.55 -3.70
N VAL A 259 -2.99 -12.20 -2.46
CA VAL A 259 -3.54 -10.88 -2.16
C VAL A 259 -2.58 -10.15 -1.23
N PHE A 260 -2.23 -8.93 -1.62
CA PHE A 260 -1.39 -8.02 -0.87
C PHE A 260 -2.26 -6.94 -0.25
N ALA A 261 -2.13 -6.73 1.06
CA ALA A 261 -2.80 -5.66 1.80
C ALA A 261 -1.75 -4.79 2.48
N LEU A 262 -1.73 -3.51 2.14
CA LEU A 262 -0.95 -2.49 2.82
C LEU A 262 -1.81 -1.88 3.92
N PHE A 263 -1.27 -1.78 5.13
CA PHE A 263 -1.97 -1.21 6.27
C PHE A 263 -0.99 -0.57 7.25
N GLU A 264 -1.46 0.42 8.00
CA GLU A 264 -0.67 1.14 9.00
C GLU A 264 -0.72 0.39 10.35
N ALA A 265 0.45 0.16 10.95
CA ALA A 265 0.57 -0.41 12.28
C ALA A 265 1.86 0.01 12.99
N ASP A 266 1.71 0.44 14.24
CA ASP A 266 2.83 1.01 15.02
C ASP A 266 3.43 0.02 16.04
N SER A 267 2.82 -1.17 16.22
CA SER A 267 3.22 -2.15 17.24
C SER A 267 3.53 -3.52 16.64
N LEU A 268 4.82 -3.89 16.62
CA LEU A 268 5.25 -5.23 16.19
C LEU A 268 4.63 -6.35 17.05
N ALA A 269 4.44 -6.11 18.34
CA ALA A 269 3.82 -7.07 19.25
C ALA A 269 2.36 -7.36 18.86
N GLU A 270 1.61 -6.32 18.52
CA GLU A 270 0.23 -6.46 18.03
C GLU A 270 0.17 -7.17 16.67
N ILE A 271 1.15 -6.92 15.80
CA ILE A 271 1.27 -7.59 14.51
C ILE A 271 1.58 -9.08 14.67
N ILE A 272 2.45 -9.45 15.61
CA ILE A 272 2.72 -10.86 15.93
C ILE A 272 1.45 -11.53 16.45
N ALA A 273 0.72 -10.89 17.37
CA ALA A 273 -0.54 -11.41 17.90
C ALA A 273 -1.62 -11.54 16.80
N PHE A 274 -1.70 -10.55 15.91
CA PHE A 274 -2.61 -10.56 14.76
C PHE A 274 -2.30 -11.70 13.79
N LYS A 275 -1.01 -11.90 13.43
CA LYS A 275 -0.57 -13.03 12.61
C LYS A 275 -1.05 -14.35 13.21
N GLU A 276 -0.88 -14.53 14.51
CA GLU A 276 -1.28 -15.76 15.18
C GLU A 276 -2.81 -15.97 15.17
N LYS A 277 -3.59 -14.91 15.39
CA LYS A 277 -5.05 -14.95 15.28
C LYS A 277 -5.52 -15.40 13.90
N VAL A 278 -4.90 -14.89 12.82
CA VAL A 278 -5.20 -15.32 11.44
C VAL A 278 -4.82 -16.79 11.24
N ARG A 279 -3.65 -17.22 11.71
CA ARG A 279 -3.18 -18.61 11.56
C ARG A 279 -4.08 -19.62 12.26
N GLN A 280 -4.55 -19.29 13.46
CA GLN A 280 -5.51 -20.11 14.21
C GLN A 280 -6.85 -20.20 13.48
N ARG A 281 -7.33 -19.06 12.94
CA ARG A 281 -8.61 -18.99 12.21
C ARG A 281 -8.66 -19.91 10.99
N PHE A 282 -7.53 -20.04 10.28
CA PHE A 282 -7.43 -20.83 9.04
C PHE A 282 -6.64 -22.14 9.20
N GLN A 283 -6.27 -22.54 10.43
CA GLN A 283 -5.55 -23.79 10.76
C GLN A 283 -4.36 -24.11 9.83
N SER A 284 -3.60 -23.09 9.45
CA SER A 284 -2.65 -23.15 8.32
C SER A 284 -1.20 -22.86 8.70
N GLU A 285 -0.87 -22.96 9.99
CA GLU A 285 0.45 -22.68 10.57
C GLU A 285 1.09 -21.43 9.92
N LYS A 286 2.35 -21.49 9.49
CA LYS A 286 3.07 -20.36 8.87
C LYS A 286 2.85 -20.24 7.36
N HIS A 287 1.83 -20.89 6.79
CA HIS A 287 1.69 -21.07 5.35
C HIS A 287 0.49 -20.36 4.72
N SER A 288 -0.35 -19.70 5.51
CA SER A 288 -1.47 -18.89 4.99
C SER A 288 -1.12 -17.43 4.76
N ILE A 289 -0.26 -16.86 5.61
CA ILE A 289 0.03 -15.43 5.60
C ILE A 289 1.49 -15.13 5.95
N HIS A 290 2.04 -14.14 5.28
CA HIS A 290 3.24 -13.42 5.69
C HIS A 290 2.87 -11.95 5.93
N ILE A 291 3.46 -11.31 6.94
CA ILE A 291 3.37 -9.86 7.15
C ILE A 291 4.80 -9.40 7.41
N THR A 292 5.24 -8.39 6.67
CA THR A 292 6.56 -7.76 6.84
C THR A 292 6.72 -7.26 8.27
N ASP A 293 7.93 -7.38 8.81
CA ASP A 293 8.21 -7.03 10.20
C ASP A 293 8.69 -5.56 10.36
N ASN A 294 9.11 -4.91 9.28
CA ASN A 294 9.60 -3.53 9.28
C ASN A 294 9.51 -2.85 7.90
N ALA A 295 9.74 -1.54 7.87
CA ALA A 295 9.72 -0.71 6.66
C ALA A 295 10.68 -1.19 5.56
N GLY A 296 11.85 -1.74 5.92
CA GLY A 296 12.81 -2.28 4.95
C GLY A 296 12.22 -3.44 4.17
N GLU A 297 11.66 -4.43 4.86
CA GLU A 297 10.97 -5.55 4.22
C GLU A 297 9.75 -5.08 3.40
N SER A 298 8.98 -4.11 3.90
CA SER A 298 7.86 -3.54 3.16
C SER A 298 8.31 -2.90 1.85
N ARG A 299 9.45 -2.20 1.82
CA ARG A 299 10.02 -1.60 0.60
C ARG A 299 10.48 -2.67 -0.39
N GLU A 300 11.14 -3.72 0.08
CA GLU A 300 11.58 -4.81 -0.80
C GLU A 300 10.38 -5.51 -1.46
N ILE A 301 9.35 -5.86 -0.68
CA ILE A 301 8.13 -6.46 -1.25
C ILE A 301 7.43 -5.48 -2.18
N ALA A 302 7.28 -4.21 -1.79
CA ALA A 302 6.65 -3.18 -2.61
C ALA A 302 7.33 -3.04 -3.98
N LYS A 303 8.67 -3.03 -4.02
CA LYS A 303 9.45 -2.99 -5.26
C LYS A 303 9.12 -4.19 -6.16
N VAL A 304 9.02 -5.39 -5.60
CA VAL A 304 8.75 -6.61 -6.37
C VAL A 304 7.31 -6.66 -6.92
N ILE A 305 6.33 -6.05 -6.21
CA ILE A 305 4.92 -6.18 -6.59
C ILE A 305 4.34 -4.95 -7.30
N PHE A 306 4.90 -3.74 -7.13
CA PHE A 306 4.36 -2.51 -7.71
C PHE A 306 5.18 -1.96 -8.88
N ASP A 307 6.46 -2.32 -8.98
CA ASP A 307 7.23 -2.03 -10.19
C ASP A 307 6.80 -2.99 -11.32
N ALA A 308 6.40 -2.42 -12.45
CA ALA A 308 5.85 -3.18 -13.57
C ALA A 308 6.91 -4.09 -14.22
N GLU A 309 8.15 -3.63 -14.33
CA GLU A 309 9.25 -4.40 -14.92
C GLU A 309 9.66 -5.55 -14.00
N GLU A 310 9.77 -5.29 -12.69
CA GLU A 310 10.06 -6.35 -11.72
C GLU A 310 8.95 -7.38 -11.67
N LEU A 311 7.68 -6.94 -11.68
CA LEU A 311 6.54 -7.84 -11.71
C LEU A 311 6.54 -8.72 -12.96
N GLU A 312 6.85 -8.16 -14.12
CA GLU A 312 6.96 -8.90 -15.38
C GLU A 312 8.12 -9.90 -15.34
N LYS A 313 9.25 -9.58 -14.72
CA LYS A 313 10.39 -10.49 -14.59
C LYS A 313 10.06 -11.75 -13.78
N TRP A 314 9.36 -11.63 -12.66
CA TRP A 314 9.08 -12.79 -11.80
C TRP A 314 7.74 -13.47 -12.09
N ASN A 315 6.74 -12.73 -12.59
CA ASN A 315 5.40 -13.25 -12.85
C ASN A 315 5.13 -13.40 -14.36
N GLN A 316 5.98 -14.13 -15.06
CA GLN A 316 5.79 -14.37 -16.48
C GLN A 316 4.64 -15.36 -16.72
N PRO A 317 3.66 -15.04 -17.58
CA PRO A 317 2.80 -16.06 -18.16
C PRO A 317 3.66 -16.95 -19.07
N SER A 318 3.63 -18.26 -18.87
CA SER A 318 4.34 -19.19 -19.76
C SER A 318 3.76 -19.10 -21.18
N ASN A 319 4.43 -18.41 -22.10
CA ASN A 319 3.92 -18.18 -23.46
C ASN A 319 3.95 -19.43 -24.38
N SER A 320 4.41 -20.58 -23.88
CA SER A 320 4.45 -21.84 -24.62
C SER A 320 3.47 -22.85 -24.05
N PHE A 321 2.59 -23.38 -24.89
CA PHE A 321 1.67 -24.46 -24.53
C PHE A 321 2.40 -25.68 -23.95
N ILE A 322 3.60 -25.99 -24.45
CA ILE A 322 4.43 -27.09 -23.95
C ILE A 322 4.93 -26.78 -22.55
N VAL A 323 5.38 -25.55 -22.29
CA VAL A 323 5.82 -25.13 -20.96
C VAL A 323 4.63 -25.17 -19.99
N HIS A 324 3.46 -24.69 -20.39
CA HIS A 324 2.25 -24.73 -19.57
C HIS A 324 1.81 -26.17 -19.24
N LEU A 325 1.87 -27.07 -20.21
CA LEU A 325 1.55 -28.49 -20.03
C LEU A 325 2.57 -29.15 -19.09
N CYS A 326 3.87 -28.89 -19.30
CA CYS A 326 4.94 -29.37 -18.42
C CYS A 326 4.79 -28.82 -17.00
N GLU A 327 4.51 -27.54 -16.82
CA GLU A 327 4.23 -26.90 -15.53
C GLU A 327 3.02 -27.54 -14.85
N THR A 328 1.93 -27.76 -15.59
CA THR A 328 0.71 -28.39 -15.06
C THR A 328 0.95 -29.84 -14.67
N LEU A 329 1.71 -30.60 -15.46
CA LEU A 329 2.09 -31.97 -15.16
C LEU A 329 3.05 -32.02 -13.96
N ASN A 330 4.04 -31.14 -13.92
CA ASN A 330 4.97 -31.01 -12.81
C ASN A 330 4.22 -30.62 -11.53
N GLU A 331 3.30 -29.66 -11.59
CA GLU A 331 2.42 -29.26 -10.49
C GLU A 331 1.62 -30.49 -9.98
N LYS A 332 0.93 -31.21 -10.87
CA LYS A 332 0.14 -32.40 -10.51
C LYS A 332 0.99 -33.54 -9.94
N VAL A 333 2.10 -33.90 -10.57
CA VAL A 333 3.03 -34.93 -10.11
C VAL A 333 3.62 -34.53 -8.76
N PHE A 334 3.97 -33.26 -8.62
CA PHE A 334 4.52 -32.71 -7.39
C PHE A 334 3.52 -32.82 -6.23
N TYR A 335 2.30 -32.29 -6.40
CA TYR A 335 1.27 -32.36 -5.36
C TYR A 335 0.93 -33.80 -4.99
N PHE A 336 0.86 -34.69 -5.99
CA PHE A 336 0.65 -36.11 -5.73
C PHE A 336 1.76 -36.71 -4.87
N LYS A 337 3.04 -36.50 -5.21
CA LYS A 337 4.18 -37.07 -4.49
C LYS A 337 4.36 -36.48 -3.09
N ASN A 338 4.25 -35.16 -2.95
CA ASN A 338 4.73 -34.45 -1.77
C ASN A 338 3.62 -33.95 -0.84
N VAL A 339 2.36 -33.97 -1.29
CA VAL A 339 1.22 -33.60 -0.45
C VAL A 339 0.31 -34.80 -0.28
N THR A 340 -0.24 -35.34 -1.38
CA THR A 340 -1.25 -36.42 -1.32
C THR A 340 -0.65 -37.72 -0.79
N PHE A 341 0.49 -38.16 -1.33
CA PHE A 341 1.12 -39.43 -0.94
C PHE A 341 1.68 -39.40 0.48
N ILE A 342 2.24 -38.27 0.93
CA ILE A 342 2.69 -38.09 2.32
C ILE A 342 1.49 -38.13 3.28
N ASN A 343 0.42 -37.38 2.99
CA ASN A 343 -0.81 -37.41 3.80
C ASN A 343 -1.40 -38.82 3.88
N TRP A 344 -1.36 -39.57 2.77
CA TRP A 344 -1.83 -40.95 2.74
C TRP A 344 -0.96 -41.87 3.60
N LYS A 345 0.38 -41.77 3.51
CA LYS A 345 1.30 -42.49 4.39
C LYS A 345 1.06 -42.19 5.87
N VAL A 346 0.84 -40.93 6.23
CA VAL A 346 0.54 -40.53 7.60
C VAL A 346 -0.81 -41.09 8.07
N ALA A 347 -1.84 -41.06 7.21
CA ALA A 347 -3.15 -41.63 7.52
C ALA A 347 -3.07 -43.14 7.73
N VAL A 348 -2.37 -43.86 6.86
CA VAL A 348 -2.13 -45.31 6.98
C VAL A 348 -1.35 -45.63 8.26
N ALA A 349 -0.29 -44.87 8.57
CA ALA A 349 0.48 -45.05 9.80
C ALA A 349 -0.37 -44.82 11.06
N LYS A 350 -1.27 -43.82 11.08
CA LYS A 350 -2.22 -43.59 12.18
C LYS A 350 -3.18 -44.76 12.36
N VAL A 351 -3.71 -45.33 11.27
CA VAL A 351 -4.59 -46.50 11.32
C VAL A 351 -3.84 -47.72 11.84
N LEU A 352 -2.64 -48.00 11.33
CA LEU A 352 -1.80 -49.12 11.78
C LEU A 352 -1.40 -49.01 13.26
N ASN A 353 -1.10 -47.81 13.75
CA ASN A 353 -0.81 -47.58 15.17
C ASN A 353 -2.05 -47.73 16.07
N LYS A 354 -3.26 -47.50 15.54
CA LYS A 354 -4.52 -47.70 16.25
C LYS A 354 -4.93 -49.19 16.32
N ILE A 355 -4.47 -50.01 15.37
CA ILE A 355 -4.67 -51.46 15.34
C ILE A 355 -3.64 -52.18 16.24
N ARG A 356 -2.50 -51.54 16.56
CA ARG A 356 -1.44 -52.06 17.45
C ARG A 356 -1.65 -51.75 18.94
N LYS A 357 -2.66 -50.97 19.30
CA LYS A 357 -3.16 -50.80 20.68
C LYS A 357 -4.43 -51.61 20.83
#